data_AF-A0A6A0R1Y6-F1
#
_entry.id   AF-A0A6A0R1Y6-F1
#
_cell.length_a   1.000
_cell.length_b   1.000
_cell.length_c   1.000
_cell.angle_alpha   90.00
_cell.angle_beta   90.00
_cell.angle_gamma   90.00
#
_symmetry.space_group_name_H-M   'P 1'
#
loop_
_entity.id
_entity.type
_entity.pdbx_description
1 polymer ?
#
loop_
_entity_poly.entity_id
_entity_poly.type
_entity_poly.pdbx_seq_one_letter_code
_entity_poly.pdbx_strand_id
1 'polypeptide(L)' 'MNRIKEVLEIKGIKQVWLAEKLGKSYNMVNSYVQNRTQPSLEILFQIAEILEVDAKDLIGKKKS' A
#
# COMPACT_ATOMS: atom_id res chain seq x y z
N MET A 1 -4.64 10.17 -4.24
CA MET A 1 -4.05 8.87 -4.67
C MET A 1 -3.33 8.29 -3.47
N ASN A 2 -3.20 6.97 -3.34
CA ASN A 2 -2.42 6.39 -2.24
C ASN A 2 -0.91 6.49 -2.51
N ARG A 3 -0.11 6.40 -1.44
CA ARG A 3 1.36 6.54 -1.43
C ARG A 3 2.07 5.24 -1.07
N ILE A 4 1.40 4.09 -1.24
CA ILE A 4 1.97 2.78 -0.85
C ILE A 4 3.30 2.53 -1.57
N LYS A 5 3.40 2.92 -2.85
CA LYS A 5 4.65 2.78 -3.62
C LYS A 5 5.82 3.51 -2.98
N GLU A 6 5.62 4.78 -2.62
CA GLU A 6 6.66 5.62 -2.02
C GLU A 6 7.13 5.03 -0.68
N VAL A 7 6.19 4.57 0.16
CA VAL A 7 6.54 3.97 1.46
C VAL A 7 7.29 2.66 1.30
N LEU A 8 6.91 1.82 0.32
CA LEU A 8 7.63 0.59 0.01
C LEU A 8 9.06 0.86 -0.48
N GLU A 9 9.25 1.87 -1.33
CA GLU A 9 10.57 2.28 -1.83
C GLU A 9 11.45 2.84 -0.70
N ILE A 10 10.90 3.71 0.16
CA ILE A 10 11.61 4.28 1.32
C ILE A 10 12.07 3.18 2.29
N LYS A 11 11.23 2.17 2.54
CA LYS A 11 11.57 1.05 3.44
C LYS A 11 12.39 -0.06 2.77
N GLY A 12 12.57 -0.01 1.45
CA GLY A 12 13.24 -1.08 0.70
C GLY A 12 12.48 -2.41 0.70
N ILE A 13 11.15 -2.37 0.85
CA ILE A 13 10.29 -3.56 0.95
C ILE A 13 9.76 -3.94 -0.44
N LYS A 14 9.83 -5.23 -0.75
CA LYS A 14 9.29 -5.77 -2.01
C LYS A 14 7.77 -5.92 -1.94
N GLN A 15 7.10 -5.67 -3.06
CA GLN A 15 5.65 -5.88 -3.18
C GLN A 15 5.22 -7.33 -2.92
N VAL A 16 6.07 -8.31 -3.29
CA VAL A 16 5.83 -9.74 -3.01
C VAL A 16 5.70 -9.98 -1.51
N TRP A 17 6.59 -9.39 -0.71
CA TRP A 17 6.56 -9.50 0.74
C TRP A 17 5.28 -8.88 1.34
N LEU A 18 4.88 -7.72 0.85
CA LEU A 18 3.62 -7.08 1.28
C LEU A 18 2.41 -7.95 0.92
N ALA A 19 2.41 -8.59 -0.25
CA ALA A 19 1.35 -9.50 -0.68
C ALA A 19 1.25 -10.74 0.22
N GLU A 20 2.39 -11.33 0.59
CA GLU A 20 2.44 -12.44 1.54
C GLU A 20 1.90 -12.04 2.92
N LYS A 21 2.27 -10.85 3.42
CA LYS A 21 1.79 -10.35 4.72
C LYS A 21 0.30 -9.98 4.74
N LEU A 22 -0.22 -9.45 3.63
CA LEU A 22 -1.65 -9.15 3.47
C LEU A 22 -2.51 -10.40 3.19
N GLY A 23 -1.89 -11.55 2.86
CA GLY A 23 -2.62 -12.71 2.36
C GLY A 23 -3.36 -12.43 1.04
N LYS A 24 -2.80 -11.56 0.19
CA LYS A 24 -3.37 -11.19 -1.11
C LYS A 24 -2.45 -11.62 -2.24
N SER A 25 -3.01 -11.74 -3.45
CA SER A 25 -2.18 -11.99 -4.63
C SER A 25 -1.28 -10.80 -4.94
N TYR A 26 -0.10 -11.07 -5.49
CA TYR A 26 0.82 -10.03 -5.96
C TYR A 26 0.13 -9.03 -6.90
N ASN A 27 -0.73 -9.52 -7.81
CA ASN A 27 -1.45 -8.68 -8.76
C ASN A 27 -2.40 -7.70 -8.08
N MET A 28 -3.03 -8.09 -6.97
CA MET A 28 -3.89 -7.21 -6.18
C MET A 28 -3.07 -6.13 -5.45
N VAL A 29 -1.96 -6.51 -4.82
CA VAL A 29 -1.06 -5.50 -4.21
C VAL A 29 -0.50 -4.55 -5.26
N ASN A 30 -0.07 -5.08 -6.40
CA ASN A 30 0.43 -4.26 -7.52
C ASN A 30 -0.65 -3.31 -8.07
N SER A 31 -1.94 -3.66 -8.03
CA SER A 31 -3.00 -2.71 -8.41
C SER A 31 -3.13 -1.55 -7.43
N TYR A 32 -2.94 -1.79 -6.13
CA TYR A 32 -2.89 -0.75 -5.09
C TYR A 32 -1.68 0.17 -5.28
N VAL A 33 -0.49 -0.43 -5.41
CA VAL A 33 0.79 0.29 -5.57
C VAL A 33 0.81 1.17 -6.82
N GLN A 34 0.25 0.66 -7.93
CA GLN A 34 0.15 1.41 -9.19
C GLN A 34 -1.05 2.36 -9.22
N ASN A 35 -1.80 2.52 -8.11
CA ASN A 35 -3.00 3.33 -8.02
C ASN A 35 -4.11 2.98 -9.05
N ARG A 36 -4.05 1.79 -9.66
CA ARG A 36 -5.11 1.28 -10.58
C ARG A 36 -6.38 0.93 -9.84
N THR A 37 -6.24 0.52 -8.58
CA THR A 37 -7.35 0.28 -7.65
C THR A 37 -6.99 0.90 -6.32
N GLN A 38 -7.94 1.53 -5.65
CA GLN A 38 -7.72 1.99 -4.28
C GLN A 38 -8.01 0.83 -3.31
N PRO A 39 -7.15 0.59 -2.32
CA PRO A 39 -7.50 -0.30 -1.23
C PRO A 39 -8.70 0.26 -0.47
N SER A 40 -9.52 -0.62 0.11
CA SER A 40 -10.52 -0.18 1.10
C SER A 40 -9.81 0.40 2.32
N LEU A 41 -10.56 1.12 3.16
CA LEU A 41 -10.02 1.70 4.38
C LEU A 41 -9.42 0.63 5.31
N GLU A 42 -10.07 -0.53 5.41
CA GLU A 42 -9.59 -1.68 6.18
C GLU A 42 -8.24 -2.19 5.65
N ILE A 43 -8.11 -2.41 4.35
CA ILE A 43 -6.85 -2.85 3.74
C ILE A 43 -5.77 -1.78 3.91
N LEU A 44 -6.12 -0.49 3.82
CA LEU A 44 -5.16 0.60 4.02
C LEU A 44 -4.60 0.58 5.45
N PHE A 45 -5.44 0.36 6.46
CA PHE A 45 -4.99 0.22 7.85
C PHE A 45 -4.12 -1.02 8.04
N GLN A 46 -4.49 -2.17 7.46
CA GLN A 46 -3.64 -3.36 7.51
C GLN A 46 -2.27 -3.12 6.87
N ILE A 47 -2.21 -2.41 5.74
CA ILE A 47 -0.94 -2.03 5.11
C ILE A 47 -0.14 -1.11 6.03
N ALA A 48 -0.79 -0.16 6.69
CA ALA A 48 -0.13 0.75 7.63
C ALA A 48 0.48 0.01 8.82
N GLU A 49 -0.26 -0.96 9.38
CA GLU A 49 0.22 -1.84 10.45
C GLU A 49 1.39 -2.71 10.00
N ILE A 50 1.28 -3.38 8.85
CA ILE A 50 2.34 -4.24 8.29
C ILE A 50 3.61 -3.46 8.00
N LEU A 51 3.46 -2.23 7.52
CA LEU A 51 4.57 -1.35 7.20
C LEU A 51 5.03 -0.53 8.40
N GLU A 52 4.39 -0.61 9.56
CA GLU A 52 4.70 0.19 10.75
C GLU A 52 4.78 1.69 10.43
N VAL A 53 3.70 2.23 9.84
CA VAL A 53 3.52 3.67 9.52
C VAL A 53 2.13 4.15 9.92
N ASP A 54 1.91 5.47 9.96
CA ASP A 54 0.54 6.00 10.12
C ASP A 54 -0.23 5.83 8.80
N ALA A 55 -1.51 5.47 8.87
CA ALA A 55 -2.35 5.35 7.67
C ALA A 55 -2.41 6.66 6.86
N LYS A 56 -2.21 7.82 7.51
CA LYS A 56 -2.09 9.14 6.85
C LYS A 56 -0.88 9.21 5.93
N ASP A 57 0.21 8.52 6.24
CA ASP A 57 1.41 8.49 5.40
C ASP A 57 1.16 7.77 4.08
N LEU A 58 0.18 6.85 4.06
CA LEU A 58 -0.27 6.14 2.86
C LEU A 58 -1.27 6.95 2.02
N ILE A 59 -1.75 8.10 2.50
CA ILE A 59 -2.71 8.94 1.79
C ILE A 59 -1.98 10.09 1.10
N GLY A 60 -2.15 10.18 -0.22
CA GLY A 60 -1.62 11.27 -1.04
C GLY A 60 -2.72 12.20 -1.53
N LYS A 61 -2.30 13.35 -2.06
CA LYS A 61 -3.22 14.35 -2.61
C LYS A 61 -4.08 13.76 -3.73
N LYS A 62 -5.32 14.20 -3.83
CA LYS A 62 -6.15 13.94 -5.01
C LYS A 62 -5.54 14.73 -6.16
N LYS A 63 -5.25 14.09 -7.30
CA LYS A 63 -5.00 14.86 -8.52
C LYS A 63 -6.34 15.47 -8.90
N SER A 64 -6.43 16.79 -8.80
CA SER A 64 -7.53 17.60 -9.34
C SER A 64 -7.57 17.50 -10.85
#